data_AF-A0A7M3YHG5-F1
#
_entry.id   AF-A0A7M3YHG5-F1
#
_cell.length_a   1.000
_cell.length_b   1.000
_cell.length_c   1.000
_cell.angle_alpha   90.00
_cell.angle_beta   90.00
_cell.angle_gamma   90.00
#
_symmetry.space_group_name_H-M   'P 1'
#
loop_
_entity.id
_entity.type
_entity.pdbx_description
1 polymer ?
#
loop_
_entity_poly.entity_id
_entity_poly.type
_entity_poly.pdbx_seq_one_letter_code
_entity_poly.pdbx_strand_id
1 'polypeptide(L)'
;MDKKPGFDEQTWTISCRAGDVLLTIDSYSYWGFGLLTRCYANTITMEGPLGERARVVFDLVASLSHKPWEFSRRGKFNSKISNITENQECWQAHIERAREDLGELIEATLLEKGDCEDIEIARNALADDNAPAVLRALSRIEADSIDVEVEDVSPDGMVLQIDEDAVPFVDLSSEEE
;
A
#
# COMPACT_ATOMS: atom_id res chain seq x y z
N MET A 1 -9.19 8.37 22.93
CA MET A 1 -9.63 7.42 23.96
C MET A 1 -10.46 6.38 23.23
N ASP A 2 -9.87 5.24 22.90
CA ASP A 2 -10.46 4.26 21.99
C ASP A 2 -11.77 3.73 22.55
N LYS A 3 -12.87 3.95 21.83
CA LYS A 3 -14.19 3.42 22.18
C LYS A 3 -14.18 1.92 21.91
N LYS A 4 -14.24 1.13 22.98
CA LYS A 4 -14.47 -0.32 22.88
C LYS A 4 -15.90 -0.57 22.37
N PRO A 5 -16.11 -1.55 21.46
CA PRO A 5 -17.43 -1.82 20.92
C PRO A 5 -18.40 -2.22 22.04
N GLY A 6 -19.51 -1.49 22.14
CA GLY A 6 -20.62 -1.77 23.05
C GLY A 6 -21.74 -2.55 22.34
N PHE A 7 -22.93 -2.59 22.95
CA PHE A 7 -24.13 -3.24 22.37
C PHE A 7 -24.60 -2.62 21.03
N ASP A 8 -24.07 -1.45 20.65
CA ASP A 8 -24.25 -0.85 19.32
C ASP A 8 -22.99 -1.12 18.47
N GLU A 9 -22.99 -2.26 17.76
CA GLU A 9 -21.86 -2.84 17.05
C GLU A 9 -21.34 -1.98 15.87
N GLN A 10 -22.02 -0.89 15.54
CA GLN A 10 -21.70 -0.01 14.40
C GLN A 10 -21.06 1.33 14.81
N THR A 11 -20.65 1.50 16.08
CA THR A 11 -19.81 2.63 16.50
C THR A 11 -18.43 2.14 16.92
N TRP A 12 -17.43 2.40 16.10
CA TRP A 12 -16.07 1.93 16.29
C TRP A 12 -15.06 2.91 15.69
N THR A 13 -13.82 2.81 16.16
CA THR A 13 -12.68 3.53 15.60
C THR A 13 -11.59 2.50 15.30
N ILE A 14 -11.03 2.55 14.09
CA ILE A 14 -9.82 1.80 13.77
C ILE A 14 -8.74 2.76 13.27
N SER A 15 -7.50 2.49 13.65
CA SER A 15 -6.34 3.22 13.17
C SER A 15 -5.31 2.24 12.61
N CYS A 16 -4.76 2.54 11.45
CA CYS A 16 -3.71 1.78 10.80
C CYS A 16 -2.62 2.74 10.32
N ARG A 17 -1.37 2.28 10.36
CA ARG A 17 -0.23 3.00 9.79
C ARG A 17 0.45 2.11 8.77
N ALA A 18 0.65 2.62 7.56
CA ALA A 18 1.43 1.98 6.52
C ALA A 18 2.43 3.01 5.98
N GLY A 19 3.73 2.76 6.21
CA GLY A 19 4.79 3.73 5.89
C GLY A 19 4.57 5.08 6.58
N ASP A 20 4.46 6.13 5.76
CA ASP A 20 4.22 7.50 6.18
C ASP A 20 2.75 7.92 6.14
N VAL A 21 1.83 7.01 5.76
CA VAL A 21 0.38 7.24 5.86
C VAL A 21 -0.16 6.72 7.18
N LEU A 22 -0.79 7.61 7.95
CA LEU A 22 -1.65 7.25 9.07
C LEU A 22 -3.11 7.36 8.61
N LEU A 23 -3.84 6.24 8.71
CA LEU A 23 -5.26 6.13 8.38
C LEU A 23 -6.06 5.89 9.66
N THR A 24 -7.03 6.76 9.93
CA THR A 24 -8.01 6.57 11.00
C THR A 24 -9.41 6.57 10.42
N ILE A 25 -10.23 5.60 10.81
CA ILE A 25 -11.62 5.50 10.39
C ILE A 25 -12.50 5.48 11.63
N ASP A 26 -13.36 6.49 11.73
CA ASP A 26 -14.38 6.61 12.77
C ASP A 26 -15.75 6.29 12.18
N SER A 27 -16.40 5.26 12.70
CA SER A 27 -17.77 4.90 12.34
C SER A 27 -18.75 5.37 13.42
N TYR A 28 -19.81 6.08 13.02
CA TYR A 28 -20.81 6.60 13.94
C TYR A 28 -22.18 6.79 13.27
N SER A 29 -23.24 6.69 14.06
CA SER A 29 -24.60 7.01 13.61
C SER A 29 -24.75 8.51 13.39
N TYR A 30 -25.19 8.91 12.18
CA TYR A 30 -25.47 10.32 11.88
C TYR A 30 -26.96 10.62 11.81
N TRP A 31 -27.79 9.58 11.62
CA TRP A 31 -29.24 9.70 11.61
C TRP A 31 -29.96 8.44 12.10
N GLY A 32 -30.96 8.66 12.95
CA GLY A 32 -31.84 7.64 13.51
C GLY A 32 -32.93 8.27 14.37
N PHE A 33 -33.94 7.48 14.73
CA PHE A 33 -35.00 7.89 15.66
C PHE A 33 -35.03 6.91 16.83
N GLY A 34 -34.49 7.31 17.98
CA GLY A 34 -34.45 6.46 19.18
C GLY A 34 -33.79 5.10 18.91
N LEU A 35 -34.55 4.02 19.09
CA LEU A 35 -34.11 2.61 18.95
C LEU A 35 -33.85 2.13 17.51
N LEU A 36 -34.01 3.00 16.50
CA LEU A 36 -33.76 2.67 15.09
C LEU A 36 -32.66 3.59 14.53
N THR A 37 -31.40 3.27 14.83
CA THR A 37 -30.23 3.82 14.14
C THR A 37 -30.21 3.28 12.71
N ARG A 38 -30.62 4.10 11.74
CA ARG A 38 -30.83 3.65 10.35
C ARG A 38 -29.71 4.08 9.40
N CYS A 39 -28.85 5.03 9.78
CA CYS A 39 -27.78 5.51 8.90
C CYS A 39 -26.48 5.80 9.68
N TYR A 40 -25.39 5.18 9.22
CA TYR A 40 -24.05 5.33 9.73
C TYR A 40 -23.17 6.06 8.71
N ALA A 41 -22.23 6.83 9.21
CA ALA A 41 -21.23 7.53 8.43
C ALA A 41 -19.85 7.10 8.94
N ASN A 42 -18.92 6.98 8.00
CA ASN A 42 -17.52 6.75 8.30
C ASN A 42 -16.75 8.02 7.97
N THR A 43 -16.06 8.59 8.95
CA THR A 43 -15.08 9.65 8.71
C THR A 43 -13.73 8.99 8.54
N ILE A 44 -13.12 9.19 7.38
CA ILE A 44 -11.79 8.69 7.04
C ILE A 44 -10.82 9.86 7.13
N THR A 45 -9.86 9.77 8.04
CA THR A 45 -8.80 10.76 8.22
C THR A 45 -7.47 10.14 7.79
N MET A 46 -6.77 10.81 6.88
CA MET A 46 -5.49 10.38 6.35
C MET A 46 -4.44 11.48 6.55
N GLU A 47 -3.34 11.14 7.19
CA GLU A 47 -2.16 12.01 7.34
C GLU A 47 -0.98 11.36 6.61
N GLY A 48 -0.05 12.15 6.05
CA GLY A 48 1.09 11.64 5.27
C GLY A 48 1.35 12.43 3.99
N PRO A 49 2.12 11.90 3.02
CA PRO A 49 2.31 12.52 1.70
C PRO A 49 1.04 12.49 0.83
N LEU A 50 0.80 13.54 0.03
CA LEU A 50 -0.41 13.63 -0.80
C LEU A 50 -0.56 12.47 -1.79
N GLY A 51 0.54 12.07 -2.46
CA GLY A 51 0.52 10.99 -3.45
C GLY A 51 0.11 9.65 -2.84
N GLU A 52 0.64 9.31 -1.66
CA GLU A 52 0.28 8.07 -0.96
C GLU A 52 -1.19 8.08 -0.52
N ARG A 53 -1.68 9.21 0.02
CA ARG A 53 -3.11 9.35 0.36
C ARG A 53 -4.01 9.21 -0.88
N ALA A 54 -3.63 9.84 -1.99
CA ALA A 54 -4.38 9.77 -3.24
C ALA A 54 -4.47 8.33 -3.77
N ARG A 55 -3.36 7.58 -3.71
CA ARG A 55 -3.34 6.15 -4.07
C ARG A 55 -4.26 5.30 -3.19
N VAL A 56 -4.25 5.52 -1.87
CA VAL A 56 -5.17 4.83 -0.94
C VAL A 56 -6.63 5.11 -1.30
N VAL A 57 -6.96 6.36 -1.62
CA VAL A 57 -8.31 6.75 -2.06
C VAL A 57 -8.70 6.06 -3.37
N PHE A 58 -7.78 6.02 -4.33
CA PHE A 58 -8.00 5.40 -5.63
C PHE A 58 -8.35 3.92 -5.49
N ASP A 59 -7.53 3.16 -4.76
CA ASP A 59 -7.76 1.73 -4.51
C ASP A 59 -9.04 1.48 -3.71
N LEU A 60 -9.30 2.32 -2.70
CA LEU A 60 -10.52 2.22 -1.90
C LEU A 60 -11.75 2.37 -2.78
N VAL A 61 -11.80 3.40 -3.64
CA VAL A 61 -12.96 3.66 -4.50
C VAL A 61 -13.14 2.52 -5.51
N ALA A 62 -12.05 2.02 -6.11
CA ALA A 62 -12.09 0.88 -7.02
C ALA A 62 -12.59 -0.41 -6.36
N SER A 63 -12.29 -0.61 -5.07
CA SER A 63 -12.73 -1.80 -4.32
C SER A 63 -14.20 -1.78 -3.89
N LEU A 64 -14.85 -0.61 -3.89
CA LEU A 64 -16.21 -0.44 -3.42
C LEU A 64 -17.22 -0.60 -4.57
N SER A 65 -18.30 -1.33 -4.31
CA SER A 65 -19.42 -1.48 -5.26
C SER A 65 -20.28 -0.23 -5.42
N HIS A 66 -20.08 0.76 -4.55
CA HIS A 66 -20.82 2.02 -4.51
C HIS A 66 -19.85 3.17 -4.27
N LYS A 67 -20.26 4.38 -4.68
CA LYS A 67 -19.45 5.57 -4.49
C LYS A 67 -19.44 5.97 -3.01
N PRO A 68 -18.27 6.16 -2.36
CA PRO A 68 -18.19 6.42 -0.92
C PRO A 68 -18.80 7.76 -0.50
N TRP A 69 -19.03 8.68 -1.44
CA TRP A 69 -19.69 9.98 -1.20
C TRP A 69 -21.22 9.96 -1.36
N GLU A 70 -21.84 8.80 -1.64
CA GLU A 70 -23.30 8.70 -1.79
C GLU A 70 -23.98 8.36 -0.45
N PHE A 71 -24.77 9.31 0.08
CA PHE A 71 -25.49 9.16 1.35
C PHE A 71 -27.00 9.07 1.19
N SER A 72 -27.67 8.19 1.96
CA SER A 72 -29.12 7.97 1.87
C SER A 72 -29.97 9.16 2.33
N ARG A 73 -29.50 9.94 3.32
CA ARG A 73 -30.21 11.12 3.86
C ARG A 73 -29.37 12.39 3.73
N ARG A 74 -29.27 12.89 2.50
CA ARG A 74 -28.40 14.03 2.11
C ARG A 74 -28.56 15.27 2.99
N GLY A 75 -29.79 15.76 3.19
CA GLY A 75 -30.03 16.96 3.98
C GLY A 75 -29.60 16.85 5.45
N LYS A 76 -29.70 15.65 6.04
CA LYS A 76 -29.27 15.43 7.43
C LYS A 76 -27.76 15.34 7.55
N PHE A 77 -27.10 14.71 6.57
CA PHE A 77 -25.64 14.72 6.48
C PHE A 77 -25.12 16.17 6.34
N ASN A 78 -25.66 16.95 5.40
CA ASN A 78 -25.31 18.36 5.21
C ASN A 78 -25.47 19.21 6.47
N SER A 79 -26.51 18.96 7.26
CA SER A 79 -26.76 19.72 8.49
C SER A 79 -25.87 19.34 9.68
N LYS A 80 -25.27 18.14 9.68
CA LYS A 80 -24.62 17.56 10.87
C LYS A 80 -23.14 17.25 10.70
N ILE A 81 -22.70 16.93 9.49
CA ILE A 81 -21.34 16.43 9.23
C ILE A 81 -20.62 17.40 8.29
N SER A 82 -21.01 17.45 7.02
CA SER A 82 -20.31 18.21 5.99
C SER A 82 -21.19 18.37 4.74
N ASN A 83 -20.77 19.21 3.80
CA ASN A 83 -21.39 19.37 2.50
C ASN A 83 -21.05 18.17 1.59
N ILE A 84 -22.07 17.47 1.09
CA ILE A 84 -21.89 16.32 0.17
C ILE A 84 -21.19 16.72 -1.12
N THR A 85 -21.46 17.90 -1.66
CA THR A 85 -20.85 18.36 -2.92
C THR A 85 -19.36 18.57 -2.75
N GLU A 86 -18.95 19.34 -1.73
CA GLU A 86 -17.53 19.56 -1.41
C GLU A 86 -16.82 18.25 -1.07
N ASN A 87 -17.49 17.36 -0.34
CA ASN A 87 -16.95 16.03 -0.04
C ASN A 87 -16.71 15.24 -1.34
N GLN A 88 -17.69 15.18 -2.24
CA GLN A 88 -17.56 14.51 -3.52
C GLN A 88 -16.41 15.10 -4.36
N GLU A 89 -16.30 16.43 -4.43
CA GLU A 89 -15.21 17.11 -5.15
C GLU A 89 -13.84 16.74 -4.57
N CYS A 90 -13.72 16.67 -3.24
CA CYS A 90 -12.49 16.25 -2.56
C CYS A 90 -12.10 14.80 -2.91
N TRP A 91 -13.08 13.87 -2.90
CA TRP A 91 -12.84 12.49 -3.34
C TRP A 91 -12.37 12.44 -4.80
N GLN A 92 -13.04 13.18 -5.69
CA GLN A 92 -12.70 13.21 -7.12
C GLN A 92 -11.31 13.80 -7.36
N ALA A 93 -10.93 14.86 -6.66
CA ALA A 93 -9.61 15.46 -6.76
C ALA A 93 -8.49 14.47 -6.36
N HIS A 94 -8.71 13.64 -5.33
CA HIS A 94 -7.75 12.60 -4.96
C HIS A 94 -7.65 11.47 -5.99
N ILE A 95 -8.78 11.05 -6.57
CA ILE A 95 -8.80 10.04 -7.64
C ILE A 95 -8.04 10.56 -8.87
N GLU A 96 -8.33 11.79 -9.30
CA GLU A 96 -7.66 12.42 -10.44
C GLU A 96 -6.16 12.56 -10.21
N ARG A 97 -5.77 13.04 -9.02
CA ARG A 97 -4.36 13.13 -8.64
C ARG A 97 -3.64 11.79 -8.70
N ALA A 98 -4.28 10.71 -8.24
CA ALA A 98 -3.69 9.37 -8.29
C ALA A 98 -3.55 8.86 -9.73
N ARG A 99 -4.53 9.14 -10.60
CA ARG A 99 -4.46 8.78 -12.03
C ARG A 99 -3.34 9.51 -12.75
N GLU A 100 -3.18 10.79 -12.46
CA GLU A 100 -2.06 11.59 -12.97
C GLU A 100 -0.72 11.02 -12.49
N ASP A 101 -0.57 10.77 -11.18
CA ASP A 101 0.68 10.21 -10.62
C ASP A 101 1.05 8.85 -11.22
N LEU A 102 0.08 7.97 -11.45
CA LEU A 102 0.31 6.67 -12.09
C LEU A 102 0.59 6.82 -13.58
N GLY A 103 -0.10 7.73 -14.27
CA GLY A 103 0.14 8.04 -15.68
C GLY A 103 1.54 8.59 -15.91
N GLU A 104 1.96 9.55 -15.08
CA GLU A 104 3.32 10.10 -15.08
C GLU A 104 4.37 9.01 -14.85
N LEU A 105 4.12 8.08 -13.94
CA LEU A 105 5.02 6.96 -13.67
C LEU A 105 5.15 6.01 -14.88
N ILE A 106 4.04 5.71 -15.57
CA ILE A 106 4.06 4.90 -16.80
C ILE A 106 4.86 5.60 -17.89
N GLU A 107 4.63 6.90 -18.12
CA GLU A 107 5.34 7.66 -19.15
C GLU A 107 6.83 7.83 -18.82
N ALA A 108 7.18 8.03 -17.56
CA ALA A 108 8.57 8.08 -17.12
C ALA A 108 9.28 6.74 -17.38
N THR A 109 8.62 5.61 -17.08
CA THR A 109 9.16 4.27 -17.32
C THR A 109 9.33 4.00 -18.83
N LEU A 110 8.36 4.40 -19.65
CA LEU A 110 8.44 4.32 -21.11
C LEU A 110 9.66 5.09 -21.65
N LEU A 111 9.90 6.31 -21.15
CA LEU A 111 11.04 7.13 -21.59
C LEU A 111 12.39 6.50 -21.21
N GLU A 112 12.48 5.86 -20.04
CA GLU A 112 13.72 5.26 -19.55
C GLU A 112 14.02 3.91 -20.22
N LYS A 113 13.02 3.04 -20.35
CA LYS A 113 13.20 1.63 -20.74
C LYS A 113 12.78 1.34 -22.18
N GLY A 114 12.05 2.25 -22.81
CA GLY A 114 11.47 2.04 -24.13
C GLY A 114 10.13 1.32 -24.09
N ASP A 115 9.55 1.14 -25.28
CA ASP A 115 8.23 0.54 -25.45
C ASP A 115 8.28 -0.98 -25.27
N CYS A 116 7.39 -1.53 -24.43
CA CYS A 116 7.29 -2.96 -24.15
C CYS A 116 5.86 -3.38 -23.81
N GLU A 117 5.57 -4.68 -23.86
CA GLU A 117 4.22 -5.22 -23.60
C GLU A 117 3.68 -4.82 -22.21
N ASP A 118 4.51 -4.85 -21.17
CA ASP A 118 4.08 -4.46 -19.82
C ASP A 118 3.69 -2.96 -19.70
N ILE A 119 4.16 -2.07 -20.59
CA ILE A 119 3.68 -0.67 -20.63
C ILE A 119 2.23 -0.62 -21.13
N GLU A 120 1.88 -1.41 -22.15
CA GLU A 120 0.50 -1.50 -22.62
C GLU A 120 -0.41 -2.11 -21.54
N ILE A 121 0.07 -3.14 -20.83
CA ILE A 121 -0.63 -3.73 -19.69
C ILE A 121 -0.86 -2.68 -18.60
N ALA A 122 0.14 -1.87 -18.27
CA ALA A 122 0.03 -0.81 -17.28
C ALA A 122 -1.01 0.25 -17.70
N ARG A 123 -1.02 0.67 -18.98
CA ARG A 123 -2.02 1.63 -19.48
C ARG A 123 -3.45 1.08 -19.40
N ASN A 124 -3.65 -0.17 -19.79
CA ASN A 124 -4.96 -0.82 -19.72
C ASN A 124 -5.42 -0.97 -18.26
N ALA A 125 -4.51 -1.37 -17.37
CA ALA A 125 -4.81 -1.46 -15.94
C ALA A 125 -5.20 -0.10 -15.33
N LEU A 126 -4.56 0.99 -15.74
CA LEU A 126 -4.92 2.34 -15.30
C LEU A 126 -6.30 2.76 -15.83
N ALA A 127 -6.66 2.35 -17.05
CA ALA A 127 -7.99 2.59 -17.60
C ALA A 127 -9.11 1.82 -16.86
N ASP A 128 -8.76 0.66 -16.28
CA ASP A 128 -9.65 -0.16 -15.45
C ASP A 128 -9.62 0.21 -13.96
N ASP A 129 -9.03 1.37 -13.61
CA ASP A 129 -8.85 1.86 -12.24
C ASP A 129 -8.14 0.87 -11.28
N ASN A 130 -7.21 0.06 -11.82
CA ASN A 130 -6.50 -0.99 -11.08
C ASN A 130 -5.03 -0.62 -10.83
N ALA A 131 -4.78 0.23 -9.83
CA ALA A 131 -3.41 0.65 -9.51
C ALA A 131 -2.47 -0.50 -9.11
N PRO A 132 -2.91 -1.55 -8.38
CA PRO A 132 -2.04 -2.70 -8.10
C PRO A 132 -1.52 -3.39 -9.35
N ALA A 133 -2.36 -3.53 -10.39
CA ALA A 133 -1.94 -4.10 -11.66
C ALA A 133 -0.98 -3.18 -12.43
N VAL A 134 -1.19 -1.86 -12.39
CA VAL A 134 -0.23 -0.87 -12.94
C VAL A 134 1.14 -1.06 -12.30
N LEU A 135 1.22 -1.00 -10.97
CA LEU A 135 2.48 -1.12 -10.25
C LEU A 135 3.15 -2.46 -10.49
N ARG A 136 2.37 -3.55 -10.56
CA ARG A 136 2.90 -4.89 -10.84
C ARG A 136 3.52 -4.99 -12.24
N ALA A 137 2.90 -4.38 -13.25
CA ALA A 137 3.45 -4.34 -14.60
C ALA A 137 4.78 -3.55 -14.64
N LEU A 138 4.81 -2.37 -14.00
CA LEU A 138 6.03 -1.56 -13.89
C LEU A 138 7.15 -2.29 -13.15
N SER A 139 6.85 -2.99 -12.05
CA SER A 139 7.85 -3.78 -11.33
C SER A 139 8.43 -4.93 -12.15
N ARG A 140 7.71 -5.47 -13.15
CA ARG A 140 8.28 -6.47 -14.06
C ARG A 140 9.32 -5.85 -14.98
N ILE A 141 9.02 -4.67 -15.52
CA ILE A 141 9.96 -3.92 -16.37
C ILE A 141 11.23 -3.58 -15.59
N GLU A 142 11.08 -3.15 -14.33
CA GLU A 142 12.22 -2.88 -13.46
C GLU A 142 13.04 -4.15 -13.19
N ALA A 143 12.39 -5.28 -12.92
CA ALA A 143 13.07 -6.54 -12.65
C ALA A 143 13.86 -7.07 -13.87
N ASP A 144 13.31 -6.93 -15.07
CA ASP A 144 14.00 -7.31 -16.31
C ASP A 144 15.25 -6.44 -16.59
N SER A 145 15.34 -5.27 -15.96
CA SER A 145 16.49 -4.37 -16.09
C SER A 145 17.65 -4.65 -15.13
N ILE A 146 17.54 -5.66 -14.27
CA ILE A 146 18.59 -6.04 -13.31
C ILE A 146 19.52 -7.07 -13.96
N ASP A 147 20.70 -6.63 -14.41
CA ASP A 147 21.78 -7.54 -14.82
C ASP A 147 22.36 -8.25 -13.58
N VAL A 148 22.15 -9.57 -13.48
CA VAL A 148 22.76 -10.39 -12.44
C VAL A 148 24.11 -10.90 -12.93
N GLU A 149 25.19 -10.29 -12.47
CA GLU A 149 26.53 -10.85 -12.62
C GLU A 149 26.66 -12.06 -11.70
N VAL A 150 26.59 -13.26 -12.27
CA VAL A 150 26.90 -14.51 -11.56
C VAL A 150 28.42 -14.65 -11.54
N GLU A 151 29.03 -14.42 -10.38
CA GLU A 151 30.43 -14.75 -10.18
C GLU A 151 30.54 -16.29 -10.13
N ASP A 152 31.36 -16.86 -11.01
CA ASP A 152 31.61 -18.31 -11.05
C ASP A 152 32.29 -18.73 -9.73
N VAL A 153 31.49 -19.19 -8.78
CA VAL A 153 32.00 -19.87 -7.58
C VAL A 153 32.59 -21.22 -8.02
N SER A 154 33.91 -21.34 -7.91
CA SER A 154 34.61 -22.61 -8.05
C SER A 154 33.93 -23.67 -7.16
N PRO A 155 33.53 -24.84 -7.71
CA PRO A 155 32.94 -25.92 -6.92
C PRO A 155 33.91 -26.47 -5.87
N ASP A 156 35.21 -26.30 -6.11
CA ASP A 156 36.23 -26.41 -5.06
C ASP A 156 36.20 -25.12 -4.25
N GLY A 157 35.32 -25.04 -3.26
CA GLY A 157 35.39 -23.99 -2.24
C GLY A 157 36.79 -23.95 -1.63
N MET A 158 37.22 -22.78 -1.10
CA MET A 158 38.54 -22.55 -0.48
C MET A 158 39.03 -23.79 0.27
N VAL A 159 39.84 -24.62 -0.39
CA VAL A 159 40.52 -25.72 0.27
C VAL A 159 41.57 -25.03 1.13
N LEU A 160 41.34 -24.99 2.44
CA LEU A 160 42.38 -24.65 3.40
C LEU A 160 43.52 -25.64 3.18
N GLN A 161 44.55 -25.22 2.45
CA GLN A 161 45.81 -25.93 2.38
C GLN A 161 46.46 -25.78 3.76
N ILE A 162 46.18 -26.73 4.64
CA ILE A 162 46.90 -26.87 5.89
C ILE A 162 48.23 -27.50 5.48
N ASP A 163 49.31 -26.72 5.50
CA ASP A 163 50.65 -27.28 5.38
C ASP A 163 50.84 -28.32 6.49
N GLU A 164 51.09 -29.58 6.12
CA GLU A 164 51.32 -30.67 7.07
C GLU A 164 52.50 -30.36 8.02
N ASP A 165 53.44 -29.52 7.58
CA ASP A 165 54.59 -29.05 8.36
C ASP A 165 54.24 -27.98 9.42
N ALA A 166 53.04 -27.39 9.36
CA ALA A 166 52.60 -26.32 10.25
C ALA A 166 51.69 -26.80 11.40
N VAL A 167 51.37 -28.09 11.47
CA VAL A 167 50.60 -28.66 12.58
C VAL A 167 51.58 -29.14 13.65
N PRO A 168 51.76 -28.40 14.76
CA PRO A 168 52.63 -28.87 15.84
C PRO A 168 52.06 -30.16 16.41
N PHE A 169 52.80 -31.26 16.25
CA PHE A 169 52.48 -32.53 16.90
C PHE A 169 52.82 -32.39 18.39
N VAL A 170 51.85 -31.94 19.18
CA VAL A 170 51.96 -31.86 20.63
C VAL A 170 51.65 -33.24 21.20
N ASP A 171 52.70 -33.96 21.63
CA ASP A 171 52.56 -35.24 22.33
C ASP A 171 52.06 -35.00 23.77
N LEU A 172 50.78 -35.26 23.98
CA LEU A 172 50.11 -35.13 25.28
C LEU A 172 50.35 -36.34 26.20
N SER A 173 51.22 -37.28 25.84
CA SER A 173 51.52 -38.48 26.65
C SER A 173 52.67 -38.31 27.64
N SER A 174 53.30 -37.13 27.69
CA SER A 174 54.27 -36.79 28.73
C SER A 174 53.55 -36.34 30.01
N GLU A 175 53.15 -37.31 30.83
CA GLU A 175 53.00 -37.09 32.27
C GLU A 175 54.41 -36.88 32.85
N GLU A 176 54.86 -35.63 32.96
CA GLU A 176 55.96 -35.28 33.86
C GLU A 176 55.43 -35.31 35.31
N GLU A 177 56.13 -36.12 36.10
CA GLU A 177 55.94 -36.50 37.50
C GLU A 177 55.91 -35.32 38.49
#